data_AF-A0A2W7SRS1-F1
#
_entry.id   AF-A0A2W7SRS1-F1
#
_cell.length_a   1.000
_cell.length_b   1.000
_cell.length_c   1.000
_cell.angle_alpha   90.00
_cell.angle_beta   90.00
_cell.angle_gamma   90.00
#
_symmetry.space_group_name_H-M   'P 1'
#
loop_
_entity.id
_entity.type
_entity.pdbx_description
1 polymer ?
#
loop_
_entity_poly.entity_id
_entity_poly.type
_entity_poly.pdbx_seq_one_letter_code
_entity_poly.pdbx_strand_id
1 'polypeptide(L)'
;MKNTDYTILSQIQKAHSIGSVVTLISYILNAMIRRISGLEFLTLPLIILVSLTIIGSAYFLFQSVKHKNEIEKPRKNNIAFIIRIVINLGLLALMVY
;
A
#
# COMPACT_ATOMS: atom_id res chain seq x y z
N MET A 1 17.54 40.17 -39.80
CA MET A 1 16.55 39.13 -39.46
C MET A 1 17.22 37.85 -38.90
N LYS A 2 18.24 37.95 -38.03
CA LYS A 2 18.97 36.77 -37.50
C LYS A 2 18.55 36.31 -36.09
N ASN A 3 17.79 37.12 -35.35
CA ASN A 3 17.45 36.85 -33.93
C ASN A 3 16.17 36.04 -33.73
N THR A 4 15.24 36.05 -34.68
CA THR A 4 13.95 35.37 -34.55
C THR A 4 14.11 33.85 -34.64
N ASP A 5 14.99 33.37 -35.54
CA ASP A 5 15.25 31.93 -35.74
C ASP A 5 15.90 31.26 -34.52
N TYR A 6 16.85 31.93 -33.85
CA TYR A 6 17.45 31.44 -32.60
C TYR A 6 16.42 31.30 -31.48
N THR A 7 15.46 32.21 -31.42
CA THR A 7 14.42 32.21 -30.39
C THR A 7 13.45 31.05 -30.60
N ILE A 8 13.02 30.81 -31.85
CA ILE A 8 12.13 29.69 -32.21
C ILE A 8 12.83 28.34 -31.99
N LEU A 9 14.09 28.20 -32.41
CA LEU A 9 14.85 26.96 -32.22
C LEU A 9 15.05 26.64 -30.72
N SER A 10 15.32 27.65 -29.90
CA SER A 10 15.44 27.48 -28.44
C SER A 10 14.13 27.06 -27.77
N GLN A 11 12.99 27.54 -28.28
CA GLN A 11 11.66 27.15 -27.80
C GLN A 11 11.30 25.72 -28.23
N ILE A 12 11.65 25.32 -29.45
CA ILE A 12 11.47 23.94 -29.93
C ILE A 12 12.34 22.97 -29.12
N GLN A 13 13.61 23.32 -28.84
CA GLN A 13 14.48 22.50 -27.99
C GLN A 13 13.96 22.39 -26.55
N LYS A 14 13.44 23.49 -25.98
CA LYS A 14 12.78 23.45 -24.66
C LYS A 14 11.54 22.57 -24.68
N ALA A 15 10.68 22.71 -25.69
CA ALA A 15 9.47 21.89 -25.82
C ALA A 15 9.80 20.40 -25.99
N HIS A 16 10.83 20.07 -26.76
CA HIS A 16 11.30 18.69 -26.95
C HIS A 16 11.93 18.11 -25.66
N SER A 17 12.67 18.94 -24.92
CA SER A 17 13.21 18.58 -23.60
C SER A 17 12.08 18.32 -22.59
N ILE A 18 11.09 19.20 -22.51
CA ILE A 18 9.90 19.02 -21.65
C ILE A 18 9.13 17.75 -22.05
N GLY A 19 8.89 17.55 -23.36
CA GLY A 19 8.25 16.34 -23.87
C GLY A 19 9.01 15.06 -23.52
N SER A 20 10.34 15.10 -23.57
CA SER A 20 11.19 13.97 -23.20
C SER A 20 11.11 13.66 -21.69
N VAL A 21 11.10 14.69 -20.83
CA VAL A 21 10.92 14.51 -19.37
C VAL A 21 9.55 13.93 -19.05
N VAL A 22 8.47 14.44 -19.68
CA VAL A 22 7.11 13.92 -19.48
C VAL A 22 7.00 12.46 -19.93
N THR A 23 7.66 12.10 -21.04
CA THR A 23 7.69 10.73 -21.54
C THR A 23 8.44 9.80 -20.59
N LEU A 24 9.56 10.25 -20.02
CA LEU A 24 10.32 9.50 -19.03
C LEU A 24 9.52 9.26 -17.74
N ILE A 25 8.84 10.29 -17.22
CA ILE A 25 7.97 10.16 -16.04
C ILE A 25 6.84 9.16 -16.32
N SER A 26 6.21 9.25 -17.50
CA SER A 26 5.14 8.35 -17.91
C SER A 26 5.63 6.90 -18.04
N TYR A 27 6.84 6.69 -18.58
CA TYR A 27 7.46 5.38 -18.67
C TYR A 27 7.76 4.78 -17.28
N ILE A 28 8.32 5.58 -16.37
CA ILE A 28 8.61 5.15 -15.00
C ILE A 28 7.32 4.78 -14.27
N LEU A 29 6.29 5.63 -14.34
CA LEU A 29 4.97 5.33 -13.74
C LEU A 29 4.36 4.05 -14.30
N ASN A 30 4.37 3.88 -15.63
CA ASN A 30 3.83 2.69 -16.27
C ASN A 30 4.62 1.43 -15.88
N ALA A 31 5.95 1.52 -15.75
CA ALA A 31 6.79 0.43 -15.28
C ALA A 31 6.51 0.07 -13.81
N MET A 32 6.26 1.07 -12.94
CA MET A 32 5.86 0.84 -11.55
C MET A 32 4.48 0.19 -11.46
N ILE A 33 3.50 0.69 -12.23
CA ILE A 33 2.14 0.13 -12.29
C ILE A 33 2.17 -1.32 -12.79
N ARG A 34 2.92 -1.63 -13.85
CA ARG A 34 3.11 -3.00 -14.34
C ARG A 34 3.76 -3.93 -13.32
N ARG A 35 4.65 -3.41 -12.47
CA ARG A 35 5.25 -4.19 -11.37
C ARG A 35 4.23 -4.50 -10.29
N ILE A 36 3.37 -3.53 -9.97
CA ILE A 36 2.29 -3.70 -9.00
C ILE A 36 1.21 -4.65 -9.54
N SER A 37 0.87 -4.57 -10.82
CA SER A 37 -0.06 -5.52 -11.45
C SER A 37 0.50 -6.94 -11.45
N GLY A 38 1.82 -7.10 -11.59
CA GLY A 38 2.50 -8.38 -11.41
C GLY A 38 2.46 -8.95 -9.99
N LEU A 39 2.10 -8.14 -8.98
CA LEU A 39 1.90 -8.55 -7.59
C LEU A 39 0.43 -8.83 -7.26
N GLU A 40 -0.50 -8.65 -8.20
CA GLU A 40 -1.93 -8.96 -8.00
C GLU A 40 -2.17 -10.42 -7.59
N PHE A 41 -1.30 -11.35 -8.04
CA PHE A 41 -1.39 -12.75 -7.62
C PHE A 41 -1.12 -12.93 -6.12
N LEU A 42 -0.35 -12.01 -5.48
CA LEU A 42 -0.07 -12.04 -4.04
C LEU A 42 -1.23 -11.46 -3.22
N THR A 43 -2.13 -10.70 -3.84
CA THR A 43 -3.29 -10.11 -3.15
C THR A 43 -4.14 -11.19 -2.49
N LEU A 44 -4.42 -12.28 -3.20
CA LEU A 44 -5.27 -13.36 -2.68
C LEU A 44 -4.62 -14.14 -1.51
N PRO A 45 -3.34 -14.57 -1.59
CA PRO A 45 -2.59 -15.08 -0.44
C PRO A 45 -2.51 -14.10 0.74
N LEU A 46 -2.31 -12.80 0.48
CA LEU A 46 -2.25 -11.76 1.51
C LEU A 46 -3.59 -11.60 2.22
N ILE A 47 -4.71 -11.58 1.48
CA ILE A 47 -6.06 -11.55 2.04
C ILE A 47 -6.29 -12.76 2.96
N ILE A 48 -5.86 -13.95 2.54
CA ILE A 48 -5.98 -15.17 3.36
C ILE A 48 -5.16 -15.03 4.66
N LEU A 49 -3.91 -14.58 4.58
CA LEU A 49 -3.04 -14.38 5.75
C LEU A 49 -3.60 -13.34 6.73
N VAL A 50 -4.07 -12.21 6.23
CA VAL A 50 -4.70 -11.16 7.04
C VAL A 50 -5.97 -11.69 7.71
N SER A 51 -6.80 -12.43 6.97
CA SER A 51 -8.02 -13.05 7.50
C SER A 51 -7.72 -14.06 8.61
N LEU A 52 -6.74 -14.94 8.42
CA LEU A 52 -6.29 -15.88 9.44
C LEU A 52 -5.76 -15.17 10.69
N THR A 53 -5.05 -14.05 10.50
CA THR A 53 -4.53 -13.24 11.61
C THR A 53 -5.65 -12.61 12.43
N ILE A 54 -6.71 -12.15 11.77
CA ILE A 54 -7.92 -11.63 12.43
C ILE A 54 -8.59 -12.74 13.24
N ILE A 55 -8.86 -13.90 12.63
CA ILE A 55 -9.53 -15.03 13.28
C ILE A 55 -8.72 -15.52 14.48
N GLY A 56 -7.41 -15.70 14.30
CA GLY A 56 -6.51 -16.12 15.39
C GLY A 56 -6.51 -15.11 16.53
N SER A 57 -6.39 -13.82 16.23
CA SER A 57 -6.41 -12.77 17.25
C SER A 57 -7.75 -12.71 17.99
N ALA A 58 -8.87 -12.91 17.30
CA ALA A 58 -10.20 -12.98 17.91
C ALA A 58 -10.37 -14.20 18.82
N TYR A 59 -9.86 -15.37 18.39
CA TYR A 59 -9.86 -16.58 19.19
C TYR A 59 -9.03 -16.40 20.48
N PHE A 60 -7.82 -15.86 20.37
CA PHE A 60 -6.97 -15.59 21.54
C PHE A 60 -7.54 -14.51 22.45
N LEU A 61 -8.21 -13.49 21.90
CA LEU A 61 -8.95 -12.50 22.69
C LEU A 61 -10.06 -13.18 23.51
N PHE A 62 -10.86 -14.05 22.88
CA PHE A 62 -11.93 -14.77 23.55
C PHE A 62 -11.40 -15.71 24.64
N GLN A 63 -10.34 -16.45 24.34
CA GLN A 63 -9.62 -17.29 25.29
C GLN A 63 -9.09 -16.45 26.48
N SER A 64 -8.51 -15.28 26.20
CA SER A 64 -7.95 -14.40 27.22
C SER A 64 -9.02 -13.76 28.12
N VAL A 65 -10.21 -13.50 27.58
CA VAL A 65 -11.37 -13.07 28.38
C VAL A 65 -11.92 -14.21 29.24
N LYS A 66 -11.91 -15.45 28.73
CA LYS A 66 -12.41 -16.64 29.43
C LYS A 66 -11.48 -17.10 30.56
N HIS A 67 -10.17 -17.11 30.34
CA HIS A 67 -9.14 -17.57 31.29
C HIS A 67 -8.35 -16.40 31.91
N LYS A 68 -9.03 -15.27 32.15
CA LYS A 68 -8.46 -14.02 32.66
C LYS A 68 -7.67 -14.13 33.98
N ASN A 69 -7.87 -15.19 34.77
CA ASN A 69 -7.14 -15.43 36.01
C ASN A 69 -5.78 -16.12 35.81
N GLU A 70 -5.55 -16.72 34.64
CA GLU A 70 -4.31 -17.45 34.31
C GLU A 70 -3.30 -16.56 33.56
N ILE A 71 -3.70 -15.35 33.19
CA ILE A 71 -2.94 -14.45 32.32
C ILE A 71 -2.42 -13.27 33.12
N GLU A 72 -1.11 -13.02 33.04
CA GLU A 72 -0.53 -11.83 33.64
C GLU A 72 -1.00 -10.57 32.89
N LYS A 73 -1.71 -9.66 33.59
CA LYS A 73 -2.26 -8.40 33.05
C LYS A 73 -3.23 -8.60 31.88
N PRO A 74 -4.38 -9.27 32.10
CA PRO A 74 -5.33 -9.66 31.04
C PRO A 74 -5.88 -8.44 30.27
N ARG A 75 -6.02 -7.29 30.93
CA ARG A 75 -6.49 -6.05 30.31
C ARG A 75 -5.54 -5.53 29.22
N LYS A 76 -4.22 -5.56 29.47
CA LYS A 76 -3.21 -5.11 28.48
C LYS A 76 -3.16 -6.08 27.29
N ASN A 77 -3.23 -7.38 27.57
CA ASN A 77 -3.25 -8.42 26.56
C ASN A 77 -4.47 -8.30 25.63
N ASN A 78 -5.67 -8.10 26.20
CA ASN A 78 -6.90 -7.93 25.43
C ASN A 78 -6.87 -6.68 24.55
N ILE A 79 -6.34 -5.56 25.07
CA ILE A 79 -6.17 -4.32 24.28
C ILE A 79 -5.24 -4.57 23.08
N ALA A 80 -4.13 -5.30 23.28
CA ALA A 80 -3.21 -5.62 22.19
C ALA A 80 -3.88 -6.46 21.09
N PHE A 81 -4.69 -7.46 21.45
CA PHE A 81 -5.46 -8.23 20.48
C PHE A 81 -6.51 -7.39 19.74
N ILE A 82 -7.23 -6.51 20.45
CA ILE A 82 -8.21 -5.62 19.82
C ILE A 82 -7.54 -4.70 18.81
N ILE A 83 -6.42 -4.07 19.16
CA ILE A 83 -5.64 -3.22 18.24
C ILE A 83 -5.19 -4.02 17.01
N ARG A 84 -4.68 -5.24 17.21
CA ARG A 84 -4.26 -6.12 16.10
C ARG A 84 -5.43 -6.45 15.18
N ILE A 85 -6.62 -6.73 15.71
CA ILE A 85 -7.82 -6.99 14.90
C ILE A 85 -8.21 -5.74 14.10
N VAL A 86 -8.30 -4.57 14.73
CA VAL A 86 -8.69 -3.32 14.07
C VAL A 86 -7.73 -2.96 12.94
N ILE A 87 -6.41 -3.05 13.18
CA ILE A 87 -5.40 -2.77 12.15
C ILE A 87 -5.54 -3.74 10.97
N ASN A 88 -5.70 -5.04 11.23
CA ASN A 88 -5.84 -6.02 10.16
C ASN A 88 -7.15 -5.87 9.38
N LEU A 89 -8.25 -5.47 10.04
CA LEU A 89 -9.51 -5.11 9.36
C LEU A 89 -9.33 -3.89 8.46
N GLY A 90 -8.61 -2.86 8.93
CA GLY A 90 -8.26 -1.70 8.12
C GLY A 90 -7.42 -2.07 6.90
N LEU A 91 -6.40 -2.91 7.08
CA LEU A 91 -5.58 -3.43 5.97
C LEU A 91 -6.42 -4.25 4.98
N LEU A 92 -7.30 -5.12 5.48
CA LEU A 92 -8.19 -5.91 4.62
C LEU A 92 -9.13 -5.01 3.81
N ALA A 93 -9.70 -3.97 4.43
CA ALA A 93 -10.55 -3.00 3.74
C ALA A 93 -9.78 -2.24 2.65
N LEU A 94 -8.53 -1.84 2.92
CA LEU A 94 -7.66 -1.19 1.93
C LEU A 94 -7.22 -2.12 0.78
N MET A 95 -7.18 -3.44 1.00
CA MET A 95 -6.86 -4.41 -0.05
C MET A 95 -8.05 -4.76 -0.96
N VAL A 96 -9.28 -4.53 -0.48
CA VAL A 96 -10.52 -4.86 -1.19
C VAL A 96 -11.16 -3.63 -1.84
N TYR A 97 -10.78 -2.42 -1.40
CA TYR A 97 -11.18 -1.13 -2.00
C TYR A 97 -10.27 -0.74 -3.16
#